data_AF-A0A9P9NPX4-F1
#
_entry.id   AF-A0A9P9NPX4-F1
#
_cell.length_a   1.000
_cell.length_b   1.000
_cell.length_c   1.000
_cell.angle_alpha   90.00
_cell.angle_beta   90.00
_cell.angle_gamma   90.00
#
_symmetry.space_group_name_H-M   'P 1'
#
loop_
_entity.id
_entity.type
_entity.pdbx_description
1 polymer ?
#
loop_
_entity_poly.entity_id
_entity_poly.type
_entity_poly.pdbx_seq_one_letter_code
_entity_poly.pdbx_strand_id
1 'polypeptide(L)'
;MPWGSPLVEHILGTGLPSVHPEPVSPRTEEAKIALLTVAVDRVLDRCERTMRHISRTLLCWLRSTKAQTCYSKPCALIALKSSKKKYRQLLKRFFVLIFRCYQIPVDTRRRPTGIRFKKEQLRQIQTI
;
A
#
# COMPACT_ATOMS: atom_id res chain seq x y z
N MET A 1 -14.82 25.75 50.48
CA MET A 1 -15.77 24.66 50.16
C MET A 1 -15.64 24.33 48.68
N PRO A 2 -15.24 23.09 48.34
CA PRO A 2 -14.86 22.64 47.01
C PRO A 2 -16.07 22.09 46.23
N TRP A 3 -16.11 22.29 44.92
CA TRP A 3 -17.00 21.53 44.05
C TRP A 3 -16.13 20.70 43.12
N GLY A 4 -15.98 19.43 43.50
CA GLY A 4 -15.53 18.39 42.61
C GLY A 4 -16.69 17.85 41.78
N SER A 5 -16.29 17.18 40.69
CA SER A 5 -16.96 16.12 39.93
C SER A 5 -17.28 16.49 38.47
N PRO A 6 -17.31 15.52 37.53
CA PRO A 6 -16.91 14.11 37.65
C PRO A 6 -15.89 13.67 36.60
N LEU A 7 -15.04 12.75 37.05
CA LEU A 7 -14.45 11.68 36.25
C LEU A 7 -15.59 10.97 35.49
N VAL A 8 -15.70 11.22 34.19
CA VAL A 8 -16.51 10.36 33.32
C VAL A 8 -15.59 9.28 32.79
N GLU A 9 -15.44 8.24 33.61
CA GLU A 9 -15.12 6.92 33.09
C GLU A 9 -16.26 6.50 32.17
N HIS A 10 -16.01 6.54 30.86
CA HIS A 10 -16.78 5.72 29.94
C HIS A 10 -16.04 4.40 29.74
N ILE A 11 -16.17 3.55 30.76
CA ILE A 11 -16.05 2.11 30.60
C ILE A 11 -17.30 1.66 29.86
N LEU A 12 -17.14 1.32 28.58
CA LEU A 12 -18.11 0.51 27.87
C LEU A 12 -17.36 -0.40 26.90
N GLY A 13 -17.17 -1.66 27.31
CA GLY A 13 -16.87 -2.74 26.38
C GLY A 13 -15.78 -3.72 26.82
N THR A 14 -16.19 -4.74 27.56
CA THR A 14 -15.61 -6.10 27.63
C THR A 14 -14.34 -6.30 28.47
N GLY A 15 -14.56 -6.71 29.72
CA GLY A 15 -13.56 -7.27 30.63
C GLY A 15 -13.15 -8.70 30.27
N LEU A 16 -12.51 -8.87 29.12
CA LEU A 16 -11.62 -9.99 28.89
C LEU A 16 -10.26 -9.37 28.57
N PRO A 17 -9.16 -9.71 29.28
CA PRO A 17 -7.85 -9.38 28.76
C PRO A 17 -7.77 -10.07 27.40
N SER A 18 -7.83 -9.28 26.32
CA SER A 18 -7.47 -9.78 25.01
C SER A 18 -6.06 -10.31 25.18
N VAL A 19 -5.94 -11.65 25.23
CA VAL A 19 -4.67 -12.40 25.32
C VAL A 19 -3.75 -12.06 24.14
N HIS A 20 -4.25 -11.30 23.18
CA HIS A 20 -3.47 -10.74 22.09
C HIS A 20 -3.21 -9.25 22.32
N PRO A 21 -1.93 -8.83 22.48
CA PRO A 21 -1.56 -7.44 22.39
C PRO A 21 -2.03 -6.90 21.03
N GLU A 22 -2.79 -5.81 21.05
CA GLU A 22 -3.20 -5.12 19.84
C GLU A 22 -1.91 -4.71 19.09
N PRO A 23 -1.74 -5.12 17.82
CA PRO A 23 -0.51 -4.82 17.10
C PRO A 23 -0.48 -3.33 16.74
N VAL A 24 0.08 -2.53 17.65
CA VAL A 24 0.36 -1.11 17.40
C VAL A 24 1.62 -1.03 16.52
N SER A 25 1.44 -0.56 15.28
CA SER A 25 2.57 -0.30 14.37
C SER A 25 3.43 0.83 14.93
N PRO A 26 4.77 0.68 15.00
CA PRO A 26 5.66 1.74 15.47
C PRO A 26 5.51 3.01 14.63
N ARG A 27 5.53 4.20 15.26
CA ARG A 27 5.40 5.50 14.56
C ARG A 27 6.41 5.67 13.42
N THR A 28 7.62 5.13 13.58
CA THR A 28 8.69 5.13 12.57
C THR A 28 8.31 4.30 11.33
N GLU A 29 7.64 3.18 11.53
CA GLU A 29 7.21 2.27 10.47
C GLU A 29 6.04 2.84 9.66
N GLU A 30 5.10 3.53 10.32
CA GLU A 30 4.04 4.28 9.64
C GLU A 30 4.61 5.49 8.86
N ALA A 31 5.67 6.13 9.35
CA ALA A 31 6.35 7.21 8.62
C ALA A 31 7.01 6.70 7.32
N LYS A 32 7.62 5.50 7.34
CA LYS A 32 8.14 4.85 6.13
C LYS A 32 7.03 4.52 5.14
N ILE A 33 5.90 4.01 5.63
CA ILE A 33 4.71 3.75 4.79
C ILE A 33 4.20 5.05 4.16
N ALA A 34 4.14 6.15 4.92
CA ALA A 34 3.74 7.44 4.40
C ALA A 34 4.70 7.90 3.29
N LEU A 35 6.02 7.79 3.50
CA LEU A 35 7.02 8.12 2.49
C LEU A 35 6.89 7.25 1.23
N LEU A 36 6.61 5.96 1.39
CA LEU A 36 6.35 5.05 0.29
C LEU A 36 5.15 5.51 -0.55
N THR A 37 4.06 5.96 0.08
CA THR A 37 2.89 6.45 -0.68
C THR A 37 3.22 7.66 -1.55
N VAL A 38 4.11 8.55 -1.07
CA VAL A 38 4.62 9.69 -1.85
C VAL A 38 5.52 9.21 -2.99
N ALA A 39 6.38 8.21 -2.73
CA ALA A 39 7.23 7.62 -3.75
C ALA A 39 6.40 6.98 -4.88
N VAL A 40 5.32 6.26 -4.55
CA VAL A 40 4.39 5.69 -5.52
C VAL A 40 3.77 6.78 -6.40
N ASP A 41 3.33 7.90 -5.83
CA ASP A 41 2.79 9.01 -6.62
C ASP A 41 3.84 9.59 -7.60
N ARG A 42 5.08 9.79 -7.13
CA ARG A 42 6.20 10.28 -7.98
C ARG A 42 6.53 9.33 -9.12
N VAL A 43 6.55 8.02 -8.86
CA VAL A 43 6.79 7.00 -9.88
C VAL A 43 5.70 7.06 -10.95
N LEU A 44 4.43 7.11 -10.55
CA LEU A 44 3.30 7.19 -11.48
C LEU A 44 3.32 8.48 -12.31
N ASP A 45 3.68 9.61 -11.70
CA ASP A 45 3.85 10.88 -12.43
C ASP A 45 4.97 10.80 -13.47
N ARG A 46 6.10 10.17 -13.12
CA ARG A 46 7.21 9.95 -14.06
C ARG A 46 6.80 9.02 -15.19
N CYS A 47 6.17 7.89 -14.88
CA CYS A 47 5.66 6.95 -15.88
C CYS A 47 4.73 7.64 -16.87
N GLU A 48 3.83 8.50 -16.38
CA GLU A 48 2.92 9.24 -17.24
C GLU A 48 3.64 10.25 -18.13
N ARG A 49 4.59 11.02 -17.59
CA ARG A 49 5.43 11.91 -18.41
C ARG A 49 6.16 11.13 -19.48
N THR A 50 6.80 10.03 -19.11
CA THR A 50 7.53 9.15 -20.02
C THR A 50 6.61 8.62 -21.12
N MET A 51 5.41 8.12 -20.80
CA MET A 51 4.45 7.63 -21.80
C MET A 51 4.03 8.71 -22.81
N ARG A 52 4.00 10.00 -22.43
CA ARG A 52 3.70 11.11 -23.36
C ARG A 52 4.82 11.38 -24.36
N HIS A 53 6.06 10.98 -24.06
CA HIS A 53 7.24 11.19 -24.91
C HIS A 53 7.71 9.93 -25.65
N ILE A 54 7.11 8.77 -25.34
CA ILE A 54 7.44 7.50 -26.00
C ILE A 54 6.71 7.39 -27.36
N SER A 55 7.38 6.81 -28.35
CA SER A 55 6.83 6.59 -29.69
C SER A 55 5.65 5.62 -29.69
N ARG A 56 4.77 5.73 -30.69
CA ARG A 56 3.59 4.85 -30.84
C ARG A 56 3.97 3.37 -30.88
N THR A 57 5.06 3.01 -31.56
CA THR A 57 5.55 1.62 -31.66
C THR A 57 5.88 1.04 -30.28
N LEU A 58 6.59 1.80 -29.46
CA LEU A 58 6.91 1.39 -28.10
C LEU A 58 5.68 1.32 -27.19
N LEU A 59 4.72 2.26 -27.33
CA LEU A 59 3.45 2.19 -26.60
C LEU A 59 2.62 0.97 -27.00
N CYS A 60 2.59 0.62 -28.28
CA CYS A 60 1.92 -0.57 -28.78
C CYS A 60 2.62 -1.86 -28.32
N TRP A 61 3.96 -1.85 -28.24
CA TRP A 61 4.75 -2.95 -27.69
C TRP A 61 4.50 -3.13 -26.18
N LEU A 62 4.49 -2.05 -25.40
CA LEU A 62 4.20 -2.06 -23.96
C LEU A 62 2.83 -2.68 -23.62
N ARG A 63 1.89 -2.62 -24.55
CA ARG A 63 0.55 -3.22 -24.39
C ARG A 63 0.52 -4.69 -24.78
N SER A 64 1.50 -5.18 -25.53
CA SER A 64 1.57 -6.57 -25.96
C SER A 64 1.93 -7.49 -24.81
N THR A 65 1.30 -8.66 -24.76
CA THR A 65 1.67 -9.74 -23.85
C THR A 65 2.76 -10.66 -24.41
N LYS A 66 3.12 -10.49 -25.70
CA LYS A 66 4.15 -11.28 -26.39
C LYS A 66 5.35 -10.40 -26.69
N ALA A 67 6.56 -10.89 -26.40
CA ALA A 67 7.81 -10.14 -26.54
C ALA A 67 8.08 -9.65 -27.98
N GLN A 68 7.71 -10.44 -28.98
CA GLN A 68 8.05 -10.18 -30.39
C GLN A 68 6.92 -9.54 -31.20
N THR A 69 5.77 -9.24 -30.60
CA THR A 69 4.63 -8.67 -31.34
C THR A 69 4.21 -7.33 -30.77
N CYS A 70 3.72 -6.46 -31.64
CA CYS A 70 3.20 -5.15 -31.29
C CYS A 70 1.67 -5.22 -31.24
N TYR A 71 1.03 -4.67 -30.20
CA TYR A 71 -0.44 -4.63 -30.14
C TYR A 71 -0.98 -3.54 -31.09
N SER A 72 -2.16 -3.75 -31.68
CA SER A 72 -2.71 -2.79 -32.66
C SER A 72 -3.00 -1.41 -32.07
N LYS A 73 -3.30 -1.35 -30.76
CA LYS A 73 -3.58 -0.13 -30.01
C LYS A 73 -2.41 0.25 -29.10
N PRO A 74 -2.08 1.55 -28.96
CA PRO A 74 -1.07 1.96 -28.01
C PRO A 74 -1.53 1.72 -26.56
N CYS A 75 -0.57 1.54 -25.66
CA CYS A 75 -0.81 1.65 -24.22
C CYS A 75 -1.30 3.08 -23.94
N ALA A 76 -2.53 3.18 -23.42
CA ALA A 76 -3.20 4.46 -23.24
C ALA A 76 -3.13 4.89 -21.77
N LEU A 77 -2.92 6.19 -21.57
CA LEU A 77 -3.08 6.79 -20.25
C LEU A 77 -4.57 6.77 -19.86
N ILE A 78 -4.83 6.68 -18.55
CA ILE A 78 -6.19 6.76 -18.01
C ILE A 78 -6.76 8.14 -18.36
N ALA A 79 -7.72 8.17 -19.29
CA ALA A 79 -8.25 9.40 -19.86
C ALA A 79 -9.00 10.26 -18.83
N LEU A 80 -9.74 9.63 -17.92
CA LEU A 80 -10.58 10.33 -16.96
C LEU A 80 -9.82 10.64 -15.66
N LYS A 81 -9.73 11.93 -15.30
CA LYS A 81 -9.05 12.40 -14.08
C LYS A 81 -9.59 11.74 -12.80
N SER A 82 -10.89 11.49 -12.72
CA SER A 82 -11.52 10.82 -11.57
C SER A 82 -11.12 9.34 -11.47
N SER A 83 -11.08 8.61 -12.59
CA SER A 83 -10.59 7.22 -12.64
C SER A 83 -9.10 7.13 -12.30
N LYS A 84 -8.29 8.08 -12.77
CA LYS A 84 -6.87 8.18 -12.44
C LYS A 84 -6.66 8.34 -10.92
N LYS A 85 -7.42 9.24 -10.27
CA LYS A 85 -7.36 9.43 -8.82
C LYS A 85 -7.73 8.15 -8.07
N LYS A 86 -8.81 7.48 -8.47
CA LYS A 86 -9.24 6.19 -7.88
C LYS A 86 -8.17 5.11 -8.01
N TYR A 87 -7.59 4.95 -9.21
CA TYR A 87 -6.55 3.96 -9.45
C TYR A 87 -5.29 4.21 -8.60
N ARG A 88 -4.83 5.47 -8.52
CA ARG A 88 -3.71 5.85 -7.66
C ARG A 88 -3.98 5.56 -6.19
N GLN A 89 -5.19 5.88 -5.71
CA GLN A 89 -5.59 5.55 -4.34
C GLN A 89 -5.61 4.04 -4.08
N LEU A 90 -6.14 3.25 -5.02
CA LEU A 90 -6.16 1.79 -4.90
C LEU A 90 -4.74 1.21 -4.85
N LEU A 91 -3.85 1.67 -5.73
CA LEU A 91 -2.45 1.23 -5.75
C LEU A 91 -1.73 1.60 -4.46
N LYS A 92 -1.91 2.82 -3.94
CA LYS A 92 -1.35 3.22 -2.65
C LYS A 92 -1.87 2.34 -1.50
N ARG A 93 -3.18 2.08 -1.45
CA ARG A 93 -3.77 1.17 -0.45
C ARG A 93 -3.20 -0.24 -0.56
N PHE A 94 -2.97 -0.74 -1.76
CA PHE A 94 -2.35 -2.04 -1.99
C PHE A 94 -0.92 -2.11 -1.44
N PHE A 95 -0.09 -1.10 -1.71
CA PHE A 95 1.25 -1.03 -1.14
C PHE A 95 1.21 -0.91 0.39
N VAL A 96 0.40 0.00 0.94
CA VAL A 96 0.21 0.13 2.40
C VAL A 96 -0.19 -1.21 3.03
N LEU A 97 -1.11 -1.95 2.41
CA LEU A 97 -1.53 -3.27 2.86
C LEU A 97 -0.35 -4.25 2.88
N ILE A 98 0.43 -4.35 1.80
CA ILE A 98 1.59 -5.25 1.73
C ILE A 98 2.59 -4.94 2.84
N PHE A 99 2.93 -3.67 3.03
CA PHE A 99 3.92 -3.25 4.03
C PHE A 99 3.41 -3.44 5.45
N ARG A 100 2.13 -3.18 5.73
CA ARG A 100 1.51 -3.51 7.02
C ARG A 100 1.51 -5.02 7.27
N CYS A 101 1.16 -5.82 6.26
CA CYS A 101 1.23 -7.28 6.36
C CYS A 101 2.67 -7.79 6.56
N TYR A 102 3.68 -7.03 6.14
CA TYR A 102 5.09 -7.34 6.36
C TYR A 102 5.56 -6.97 7.78
N GLN A 103 5.09 -5.82 8.30
CA GLN A 103 5.43 -5.34 9.66
C GLN A 103 4.77 -6.15 10.78
N ILE A 104 3.67 -6.88 10.51
CA ILE A 104 3.10 -7.81 11.49
C ILE A 104 4.15 -8.90 11.80
N PRO A 105 4.63 -9.01 13.06
CA PRO A 105 5.67 -9.96 13.43
C PRO A 105 5.25 -11.41 13.13
N VAL A 106 6.22 -12.22 12.74
CA VAL A 106 6.01 -13.60 12.25
C VAL A 106 5.26 -14.46 13.27
N ASP A 107 5.43 -14.17 14.56
CA ASP A 107 4.82 -14.90 15.68
C ASP A 107 3.29 -14.71 15.79
N THR A 108 2.75 -13.55 15.40
CA THR A 108 1.29 -13.32 15.31
C THR A 108 0.70 -13.65 13.94
N ARG A 109 1.54 -13.89 12.92
CA ARG A 109 1.13 -14.10 11.52
C ARG A 109 0.55 -15.47 11.22
N ARG A 110 0.88 -16.48 12.03
CA ARG A 110 0.55 -17.89 11.76
C ARG A 110 -0.92 -18.25 11.99
N ARG A 111 -1.67 -17.50 12.81
CA ARG A 111 -3.04 -17.87 13.19
C ARG A 111 -4.18 -17.10 12.48
N PRO A 112 -4.09 -15.78 12.17
CA PRO A 112 -5.25 -15.05 11.63
C PRO A 112 -5.23 -14.80 10.12
N THR A 113 -4.07 -14.57 9.50
CA THR A 113 -4.01 -13.92 8.16
C THR A 113 -3.76 -14.85 6.97
N GLY A 114 -3.21 -16.05 7.16
CA GLY A 114 -2.91 -16.98 6.04
C GLY A 114 -1.85 -16.49 5.02
N ILE A 115 -1.37 -15.25 5.14
CA ILE A 115 -0.40 -14.65 4.20
C ILE A 115 1.01 -15.21 4.48
N ARG A 116 1.60 -15.88 3.48
CA ARG A 116 3.00 -16.34 3.50
C ARG A 116 3.81 -15.54 2.48
N PHE A 117 4.80 -14.79 2.95
CA PHE A 117 5.80 -14.19 2.06
C PHE A 117 6.95 -15.19 1.86
N LYS A 118 7.42 -15.36 0.63
CA LYS A 118 8.62 -16.16 0.33
C LYS A 118 9.86 -15.45 0.89
N LYS A 119 10.91 -16.20 1.22
CA LYS A 119 12.18 -15.65 1.75
C LYS A 119 12.78 -14.58 0.83
N GLU A 120 12.66 -14.71 -0.48
CA GLU A 120 13.09 -13.69 -1.45
C GLU A 120 12.32 -12.38 -1.35
N GLN A 121 11.00 -12.45 -1.18
CA GLN A 121 10.17 -11.25 -1.05
C GLN A 121 10.51 -10.48 0.23
N LEU A 122 10.78 -11.21 1.33
CA LEU A 122 11.20 -10.59 2.58
C LEU A 122 12.54 -9.86 2.44
N ARG A 123 13.52 -10.48 1.76
CA ARG A 123 14.82 -9.85 1.49
C ARG A 123 14.67 -8.56 0.68
N GLN A 124 13.84 -8.58 -0.36
CA GLN A 124 13.60 -7.39 -1.19
C GLN A 124 12.94 -6.25 -0.41
N ILE A 125 12.03 -6.55 0.51
CA ILE A 125 11.36 -5.53 1.34
C ILE A 125 12.32 -4.95 2.39
N GLN A 126 13.25 -5.74 2.93
CA GLN A 126 14.24 -5.27 3.93
C GLN A 126 15.29 -4.31 3.36
N THR A 127 15.54 -4.38 2.06
CA THR A 127 16.52 -3.52 1.39
C THR A 127 15.97 -2.13 1.05
N ILE A 128 14.67 -1.89 1.25
CA ILE A 128 13.99 -0.60 0.99
C ILE A 128 14.06 0.27 2.25
#